data_AF-A0A2M8PNM0-F1
#
_entry.id   AF-A0A2M8PNM0-F1
#
_cell.length_a   1.000
_cell.length_b   1.000
_cell.length_c   1.000
_cell.angle_alpha   90.00
_cell.angle_beta   90.00
_cell.angle_gamma   90.00
#
_symmetry.space_group_name_H-M   'P 1'
#
loop_
_entity.id
_entity.type
_entity.pdbx_description
1 polymer ?
#
loop_
_entity_poly.entity_id
_entity_poly.type
_entity_poly.pdbx_seq_one_letter_code
_entity_poly.pdbx_strand_id
1 'polypeptide(L)'
;MTFPIALTSQQLNILRGVGSPDPSYAAAQFVSIGSNTVVFKAQVNQASFAKSYAQVAYDTVTVGSFSDVEPGMTVFISSVDDIQQAKFALRVRKAATATTLFINETSVGIADDDFIFVVRDFRVWEKLARESN
;
A
#
# COMPACT_ATOMS: atom_id res chain seq x y z
N MET A 1 -7.10 -0.76 -47.45
CA MET A 1 -6.55 -0.04 -46.28
C MET A 1 -5.05 -0.19 -46.33
N THR A 2 -4.32 0.91 -46.40
CA THR A 2 -2.86 0.90 -46.45
C THR A 2 -2.34 0.82 -45.03
N PHE A 3 -1.47 -0.15 -44.74
CA PHE A 3 -0.84 -0.22 -43.43
C PHE A 3 0.07 1.01 -43.22
N PRO A 4 0.12 1.57 -42.01
CA PRO A 4 1.03 2.66 -41.70
C PRO A 4 2.47 2.21 -41.93
N ILE A 5 3.23 3.04 -42.64
CA ILE A 5 4.65 2.83 -42.88
C ILE A 5 5.46 2.96 -41.58
N ALA A 6 6.61 2.30 -41.54
CA ALA A 6 7.51 2.37 -40.40
C ALA A 6 7.91 3.83 -40.10
N LEU A 7 7.96 4.16 -38.81
CA LEU A 7 8.38 5.48 -38.34
C LEU A 7 9.83 5.76 -38.74
N THR A 8 10.08 6.97 -39.20
CA THR A 8 11.43 7.46 -39.49
C THR A 8 12.24 7.62 -38.21
N SER A 9 13.58 7.61 -38.34
CA SER A 9 14.48 7.83 -37.20
C SER A 9 14.22 9.17 -36.50
N GLN A 10 13.82 10.20 -37.24
CA GLN A 10 13.45 11.51 -36.69
C GLN A 10 12.16 11.44 -35.85
N GLN A 11 11.15 10.71 -36.31
CA GLN A 11 9.90 10.52 -35.55
C GLN A 11 10.14 9.70 -34.26
N LEU A 12 11.04 8.71 -34.31
CA LEU A 12 11.46 7.97 -33.12
C LEU A 12 12.24 8.84 -32.12
N ASN A 13 13.10 9.75 -32.61
CA ASN A 13 13.83 10.70 -31.76
C ASN A 13 12.90 11.72 -31.09
N ILE A 14 11.83 12.12 -31.80
CA ILE A 14 10.77 12.95 -31.26
C ILE A 14 10.02 12.20 -30.13
N LEU A 15 9.65 10.93 -30.32
CA LEU A 15 9.03 10.07 -29.28
C LEU A 15 9.88 9.85 -28.04
N ARG A 16 11.20 9.85 -28.20
CA ARG A 16 12.14 9.55 -27.11
C ARG A 16 12.62 10.77 -26.33
N GLY A 17 12.16 11.98 -26.66
CA GLY A 17 12.62 13.18 -25.94
C GLY A 17 14.03 13.64 -26.32
N VAL A 18 14.59 13.15 -27.42
CA VAL A 18 15.99 13.42 -27.82
C VAL A 18 16.11 14.23 -29.13
N GLY A 19 14.97 14.67 -29.68
CA GLY A 19 14.92 15.58 -30.82
C GLY A 19 15.15 17.04 -30.40
N SER A 20 15.66 17.88 -31.30
CA SER A 20 15.73 19.34 -31.11
C SER A 20 14.69 20.02 -32.00
N PRO A 21 13.84 20.92 -31.48
CA PRO A 21 13.69 21.29 -30.07
C PRO A 21 13.15 20.14 -29.21
N ASP A 22 13.46 20.14 -27.91
CA ASP A 22 13.03 19.10 -26.97
C ASP A 22 11.52 18.84 -27.13
N PRO A 23 11.13 17.63 -27.56
CA PRO A 23 9.73 17.36 -27.86
C PRO A 23 8.96 17.17 -26.55
N SER A 24 8.12 18.15 -26.22
CA SER A 24 7.18 18.05 -25.10
C SER A 24 5.92 17.30 -25.55
N TYR A 25 5.73 16.08 -25.05
CA TYR A 25 4.42 15.43 -25.13
C TYR A 25 3.50 16.04 -24.08
N ALA A 26 2.47 16.74 -24.53
CA ALA A 26 1.37 17.18 -23.68
C ALA A 26 0.11 16.40 -24.08
N ALA A 27 -0.45 15.68 -23.13
CA ALA A 27 -1.78 15.09 -23.24
C ALA A 27 -2.56 15.45 -21.98
N ALA A 28 -3.84 15.78 -22.11
CA ALA A 28 -4.73 15.88 -20.95
C ALA A 28 -4.96 14.46 -20.42
N GLN A 29 -4.12 14.03 -19.46
CA GLN A 29 -4.31 12.78 -18.76
C GLN A 29 -5.14 13.05 -17.50
N PHE A 30 -6.27 12.37 -17.39
CA PHE A 30 -7.01 12.32 -16.13
C PHE A 30 -6.32 11.32 -15.22
N VAL A 31 -5.70 11.81 -14.15
CA VAL A 31 -5.14 10.98 -13.10
C VAL A 31 -6.07 11.01 -11.89
N SER A 32 -6.41 9.83 -11.36
CA SER A 32 -7.07 9.71 -10.06
C SER A 32 -6.02 9.22 -9.07
N ILE A 33 -5.61 10.10 -8.16
CA ILE A 33 -4.67 9.78 -7.08
C ILE A 33 -5.49 9.76 -5.79
N GLY A 34 -5.64 8.57 -5.21
CA GLY A 34 -6.17 8.42 -3.86
C GLY A 34 -5.16 8.95 -2.84
N SER A 35 -5.63 9.72 -1.86
CA SER A 35 -4.77 10.24 -0.80
C SER A 35 -4.29 9.09 0.09
N ASN A 36 -3.00 8.74 -0.02
CA ASN A 36 -2.35 7.78 0.87
C ASN A 36 -1.86 8.46 2.17
N THR A 37 -2.74 9.19 2.84
CA THR A 37 -2.38 9.84 4.11
C THR A 37 -2.25 8.80 5.23
N VAL A 38 -1.09 8.76 5.89
CA VAL A 38 -0.87 7.94 7.08
C VAL A 38 -1.70 8.51 8.22
N VAL A 39 -2.68 7.75 8.70
CA VAL A 39 -3.54 8.14 9.83
C VAL A 39 -3.03 7.59 11.15
N PHE A 40 -2.21 6.54 11.11
CA PHE A 40 -1.66 5.92 12.30
C PHE A 40 -0.32 5.26 11.98
N LYS A 41 0.69 5.48 12.84
CA LYS A 41 2.01 4.84 12.76
C LYS A 41 2.43 4.33 14.13
N ALA A 42 2.87 3.08 14.20
CA ALA A 42 3.28 2.38 15.42
C ALA A 42 4.32 1.30 15.11
N GLN A 43 4.84 0.65 16.15
CA GLN A 43 5.71 -0.52 16.01
C GLN A 43 5.02 -1.77 16.54
N VAL A 44 5.34 -2.91 15.96
CA VAL A 44 4.90 -4.21 16.44
C VAL A 44 5.59 -4.50 17.76
N ASN A 45 4.82 -4.88 18.78
CA ASN A 45 5.32 -5.30 20.08
C ASN A 45 4.78 -6.68 20.40
N GLN A 46 5.41 -7.70 19.83
CA GLN A 46 5.00 -9.09 20.01
C GLN A 46 6.16 -10.05 19.71
N ALA A 47 6.57 -10.82 20.73
CA ALA A 47 7.68 -11.75 20.63
C ALA A 47 7.35 -13.08 19.91
N SER A 48 6.07 -13.46 19.80
CA SER A 48 5.68 -14.76 19.24
C SER A 48 4.44 -14.65 18.37
N PHE A 49 4.50 -15.22 17.16
CA PHE A 49 3.39 -15.26 16.21
C PHE A 49 2.90 -16.69 15.99
N ALA A 50 1.58 -16.86 15.91
CA ALA A 50 0.98 -18.12 15.45
C ALA A 50 1.24 -18.31 13.95
N LYS A 51 1.08 -19.54 13.45
CA LYS A 51 1.20 -19.84 12.00
C LYS A 51 0.22 -19.05 11.13
N SER A 52 -0.96 -18.73 11.69
CA SER A 52 -1.95 -17.81 11.13
C SER A 52 -2.45 -16.93 12.26
N TYR A 53 -2.62 -15.64 12.01
CA TYR A 53 -3.10 -14.68 13.00
C TYR A 53 -3.91 -13.56 12.32
N ALA A 54 -4.78 -12.92 13.09
CA ALA A 54 -5.69 -11.86 12.62
C ALA A 54 -5.62 -10.60 13.50
N GLN A 55 -4.58 -10.49 14.32
CA GLN A 55 -4.33 -9.34 15.17
C GLN A 55 -2.83 -9.24 15.46
N VAL A 56 -2.38 -8.02 15.71
CA VAL A 56 -0.99 -7.71 16.05
C VAL A 56 -1.00 -6.76 17.24
N ALA A 57 -0.22 -7.08 18.27
CA ALA A 57 0.04 -6.16 19.36
C ALA A 57 1.03 -5.08 18.90
N TYR A 58 0.80 -3.84 19.30
CA TYR A 58 1.63 -2.72 18.91
C TYR A 58 1.91 -1.81 20.10
N ASP A 59 2.97 -1.02 19.98
CA ASP A 59 3.30 0.08 20.86
C ASP A 59 3.93 1.27 20.08
N THR A 60 4.62 2.15 20.79
CA THR A 60 5.47 3.21 20.21
C THR A 60 4.76 3.97 19.09
N VAL A 61 3.57 4.49 19.41
CA VAL A 61 2.79 5.28 18.47
C VAL A 61 3.51 6.59 18.19
N THR A 62 3.78 6.84 16.91
CA THR A 62 4.56 7.99 16.44
C THR A 62 3.74 8.94 15.57
N VAL A 63 2.61 8.47 15.01
CA VAL A 63 1.66 9.30 14.24
C VAL A 63 0.24 8.88 14.60
N GLY A 64 -0.63 9.88 14.80
CA GLY A 64 -2.07 9.69 15.00
C GLY A 64 -2.43 8.97 16.30
N SER A 65 -3.66 8.46 16.35
CA SER A 65 -4.20 7.68 17.46
C SER A 65 -4.90 6.42 16.96
N PHE A 66 -5.00 5.41 17.82
CA PHE A 66 -5.74 4.17 17.53
C PHE A 66 -7.23 4.44 17.25
N SER A 67 -7.76 5.56 17.76
CA SER A 67 -9.12 6.02 17.47
C SER A 67 -9.33 6.46 16.03
N ASP A 68 -8.26 6.82 15.32
CA ASP A 68 -8.31 7.29 13.93
C ASP A 68 -8.25 6.13 12.92
N VAL A 69 -8.06 4.91 13.43
CA VAL A 69 -7.98 3.67 12.65
C VAL A 69 -9.37 3.09 12.44
N GLU A 70 -9.89 3.24 11.23
CA GLU A 70 -11.22 2.74 10.86
C GLU A 70 -11.16 1.36 10.19
N PRO A 71 -12.20 0.52 10.38
CA PRO A 71 -12.33 -0.73 9.64
C PRO A 71 -12.31 -0.49 8.12
N GLY A 72 -11.53 -1.29 7.40
CA GLY A 72 -11.41 -1.21 5.94
C GLY A 72 -10.18 -0.45 5.44
N MET A 73 -9.54 0.36 6.29
CA MET A 73 -8.29 1.04 5.95
C MET A 73 -7.16 0.05 5.64
N THR A 74 -6.23 0.50 4.79
CA THR A 74 -5.06 -0.29 4.39
C THR A 74 -3.95 -0.15 5.42
N VAL A 75 -3.32 -1.27 5.76
CA VAL A 75 -2.19 -1.38 6.68
C VAL A 75 -0.98 -1.85 5.89
N PHE A 76 0.14 -1.18 6.04
CA PHE A 76 1.43 -1.61 5.50
C PHE A 76 2.34 -1.99 6.65
N ILE A 77 3.08 -3.07 6.49
CA ILE A 77 4.11 -3.48 7.44
C ILE A 77 5.47 -3.42 6.76
N SER A 78 6.44 -2.80 7.43
CA SER A 78 7.80 -2.59 6.93
C SER A 78 8.82 -2.92 8.02
N SER A 79 10.04 -3.34 7.64
CA SER A 79 11.15 -3.47 8.62
C SER A 79 11.89 -2.17 8.88
N VAL A 80 11.63 -1.15 8.09
CA VAL A 80 12.24 0.16 8.22
C VAL A 80 11.13 1.19 8.39
N ASP A 81 11.46 2.36 8.96
CA ASP A 81 10.50 3.47 9.11
C ASP A 81 10.23 4.17 7.76
N ASP A 82 9.87 3.38 6.74
CA ASP A 82 9.51 3.83 5.41
C ASP A 82 8.40 2.93 4.86
N ILE A 83 7.26 3.55 4.58
CA ILE A 83 6.07 2.91 3.99
C ILE A 83 6.34 2.38 2.57
N GLN A 84 7.28 2.98 1.83
CA GLN A 84 7.61 2.54 0.47
C GLN A 84 8.37 1.20 0.45
N GLN A 85 8.96 0.82 1.58
CA GLN A 85 9.66 -0.45 1.79
C GLN A 85 8.77 -1.49 2.48
N ALA A 86 7.45 -1.28 2.46
CA ALA A 86 6.51 -2.23 3.03
C ALA A 86 6.65 -3.60 2.38
N LYS A 87 6.83 -4.62 3.21
CA LYS A 87 6.92 -6.02 2.81
C LYS A 87 5.57 -6.57 2.34
N PHE A 88 4.48 -6.05 2.91
CA PHE A 88 3.12 -6.52 2.65
C PHE A 88 2.07 -5.46 3.00
N ALA A 89 0.91 -5.60 2.35
CA ALA A 89 -0.28 -4.80 2.60
C ALA A 89 -1.41 -5.69 3.17
N LEU A 90 -2.09 -5.18 4.18
CA LEU A 90 -3.15 -5.82 4.96
C LEU A 90 -4.30 -4.83 5.14
N ARG A 91 -5.40 -5.28 5.74
CA ARG A 91 -6.59 -4.46 5.99
C ARG A 91 -6.99 -4.49 7.45
N VAL A 92 -7.38 -3.33 7.97
CA VAL A 92 -8.07 -3.24 9.26
C VAL A 92 -9.42 -3.96 9.19
N ARG A 93 -9.65 -4.93 10.09
CA ARG A 93 -10.90 -5.71 10.15
C ARG A 93 -11.94 -5.12 11.08
N LYS A 94 -11.50 -4.53 12.19
CA LYS A 94 -12.34 -3.86 13.19
C LYS A 94 -11.53 -2.76 13.87
N ALA A 95 -12.22 -1.86 14.58
CA ALA A 95 -11.59 -0.74 15.28
C ALA A 95 -10.42 -1.23 16.16
N ALA A 96 -9.30 -0.53 16.09
CA ALA A 96 -8.14 -0.81 16.92
C ALA A 96 -8.45 -0.51 18.40
N THR A 97 -7.77 -1.20 19.31
CA THR A 97 -7.66 -0.77 20.71
C THR A 97 -6.33 -0.09 20.94
N ALA A 98 -6.09 0.44 22.13
CA ALA A 98 -4.84 1.09 22.53
C ALA A 98 -3.58 0.21 22.42
N THR A 99 -3.72 -1.11 22.29
CA THR A 99 -2.58 -2.06 22.26
C THR A 99 -2.73 -3.12 21.17
N THR A 100 -3.80 -3.11 20.38
CA THR A 100 -4.07 -4.19 19.41
C THR A 100 -4.66 -3.63 18.13
N LEU A 101 -4.01 -3.97 17.02
CA LEU A 101 -4.49 -3.72 15.68
C LEU A 101 -5.09 -5.02 15.13
N PHE A 102 -6.34 -4.96 14.69
CA PHE A 102 -7.03 -6.10 14.13
C PHE A 102 -6.94 -6.08 12.60
N ILE A 103 -6.16 -7.00 12.06
CA ILE A 103 -5.85 -7.10 10.63
C ILE A 103 -6.58 -8.28 9.99
N ASN A 104 -6.62 -8.37 8.66
CA ASN A 104 -7.03 -9.60 7.98
C ASN A 104 -6.18 -10.78 8.42
N GLU A 105 -6.77 -11.97 8.34
CA GLU A 105 -6.04 -13.19 8.67
C GLU A 105 -4.89 -13.37 7.68
N THR A 106 -3.70 -13.66 8.23
CA THR A 106 -2.46 -13.75 7.48
C THR A 106 -1.50 -14.73 8.14
N SER A 107 -0.62 -15.31 7.34
CA SER A 107 0.51 -16.15 7.76
C SER A 107 1.86 -15.49 7.47
N VAL A 108 1.84 -14.21 7.11
CA VAL A 108 3.05 -13.47 6.75
C VAL A 108 3.99 -13.34 7.95
N GLY A 109 5.30 -13.33 7.69
CA GLY A 109 6.31 -13.09 8.72
C GLY A 109 6.39 -11.63 9.14
N ILE A 110 5.59 -11.25 10.14
CA ILE A 110 5.79 -10.02 10.93
C ILE A 110 6.81 -10.34 12.01
N ALA A 111 7.75 -9.42 12.25
CA ALA A 111 8.69 -9.48 13.36
C ALA A 111 8.36 -8.42 14.43
N ASP A 112 8.92 -8.61 15.62
CA ASP A 112 8.99 -7.56 16.63
C ASP A 112 9.73 -6.33 16.08
N ASP A 113 9.36 -5.13 16.53
CA ASP A 113 9.87 -3.83 16.07
C ASP A 113 9.59 -3.47 14.59
N ASP A 114 8.90 -4.31 13.81
CA ASP A 114 8.45 -3.94 12.46
C ASP A 114 7.50 -2.72 12.56
N PHE A 115 7.59 -1.82 11.58
CA PHE A 115 6.80 -0.61 11.49
C PHE A 115 5.43 -0.88 10.88
N ILE A 116 4.41 -0.30 11.50
CA ILE A 116 3.01 -0.36 11.09
C ILE A 116 2.62 1.01 10.54
N PHE A 117 2.10 1.05 9.31
CA PHE A 117 1.51 2.26 8.73
C PHE A 117 0.07 1.98 8.34
N VAL A 118 -0.88 2.68 8.96
CA VAL A 118 -2.28 2.65 8.53
C VAL A 118 -2.54 3.89 7.68
N VAL A 119 -3.13 3.68 6.52
CA VAL A 119 -3.37 4.71 5.51
C VAL A 119 -4.86 4.82 5.25
N ARG A 120 -5.35 6.05 5.03
CA ARG A 120 -6.73 6.33 4.58
C ARG A 120 -6.94 5.97 3.10
N ASP A 121 -6.59 4.72 2.76
CA ASP A 121 -6.79 4.11 1.45
C ASP A 121 -7.60 2.82 1.63
N PHE A 122 -8.58 2.62 0.76
CA PHE A 122 -9.54 1.51 0.80
C PHE A 122 -9.43 0.73 -0.50
N ARG A 123 -8.38 -0.09 -0.60
CA ARG A 123 -8.10 -0.90 -1.79
C ARG A 123 -9.17 -1.96 -2.04
N VAL A 124 -9.24 -2.46 -3.27
CA VAL A 124 -9.99 -3.67 -3.58
C VAL A 124 -9.28 -4.85 -2.93
N TRP A 125 -10.00 -5.60 -2.09
CA TRP A 125 -9.44 -6.72 -1.33
C TRP A 125 -10.02 -8.04 -1.79
N GLU A 126 -9.13 -9.00 -2.01
CA GLU A 126 -9.48 -10.39 -2.21
C GLU A 126 -10.06 -10.94 -0.90
N LYS A 127 -11.27 -11.49 -0.98
CA LYS A 127 -11.88 -12.22 0.14
C LYS A 127 -11.62 -13.70 -0.07
N LEU A 128 -11.23 -14.38 1.00
CA LEU A 128 -11.24 -15.84 1.01
C LEU A 128 -12.63 -16.34 0.62
N ALA A 129 -12.68 -17.24 -0.36
CA ALA A 129 -13.92 -17.87 -0.76
C ALA A 129 -14.48 -18.63 0.45
N ARG A 130 -15.77 -18.44 0.73
CA ARG A 130 -16.46 -19.29 1.69
C ARG A 130 -16.79 -20.59 0.97
N GLU A 131 -16.23 -21.71 1.40
CA GLU A 131 -16.71 -23.00 0.93
C GLU A 131 -18.15 -23.20 1.41
N SER A 132 -19.03 -23.59 0.50
CA SER A 132 -20.37 -24.03 0.85
C SER A 132 -20.25 -25.41 1.48
N ASN A 133 -20.53 -25.51 2.77
CA ASN A 133 -20.84 -26.80 3.40
C ASN A 133 -22.17 -27.33 2.89
#